data_AF-A0A8H6JKS7-F1
#
_entry.id   AF-A0A8H6JKS7-F1
#
_cell.length_a   1.000
_cell.length_b   1.000
_cell.length_c   1.000
_cell.angle_alpha   90.00
_cell.angle_beta   90.00
_cell.angle_gamma   90.00
#
_symmetry.space_group_name_H-M   'P 1'
#
loop_
_entity.id
_entity.type
_entity.pdbx_description
1 polymer ?
#
loop_
_entity_poly.entity_id
_entity_poly.type
_entity_poly.pdbx_seq_one_letter_code
_entity_poly.pdbx_strand_id
1 'polypeptide(L)'
;MHFLRRGPKKLTRIQERGPNPLDCPQVFGRWNQAQTNETAGVINVAGKHCLSMRDSTCEALVCAPKNDVVVESTLAAARMMNPCQTTCAVNGKGGIWRNEDSSVLIEVRRAGE
;
A
#
# COMPACT_ATOMS: atom_id res chain seq x y z
N MET A 1 -5.01 -14.41 6.19
CA MET A 1 -4.93 -12.96 5.93
C MET A 1 -6.06 -12.58 4.99
N HIS A 2 -6.84 -11.53 5.29
CA HIS A 2 -7.93 -11.09 4.42
C HIS A 2 -7.54 -9.81 3.70
N PHE A 3 -7.53 -9.84 2.37
CA PHE A 3 -7.35 -8.67 1.53
C PHE A 3 -8.71 -8.14 1.09
N LEU A 4 -8.90 -6.82 1.14
CA LEU A 4 -10.05 -6.18 0.50
C LEU A 4 -9.66 -5.80 -0.93
N ARG A 5 -10.30 -6.44 -1.92
CA ARG A 5 -10.20 -6.05 -3.34
C ARG A 5 -11.04 -4.80 -3.56
N ARG A 6 -10.44 -3.71 -4.05
CA ARG A 6 -11.17 -2.50 -4.45
C ARG A 6 -10.93 -2.23 -5.95
N GLY A 7 -11.98 -1.76 -6.65
CA GLY A 7 -11.86 -1.20 -7.99
C GLY A 7 -11.13 0.16 -7.94
N PRO A 8 -10.73 0.73 -9.09
CA PRO A 8 -9.97 1.98 -9.14
C PRO A 8 -10.88 3.15 -8.77
N LYS A 9 -11.08 3.39 -7.47
CA LYS A 9 -11.51 4.71 -7.02
C LYS A 9 -10.41 5.67 -7.44
N LYS A 10 -10.78 6.73 -8.18
CA LYS A 10 -9.93 7.87 -8.52
C LYS A 10 -8.95 8.08 -7.36
N LEU A 11 -7.65 8.03 -7.64
CA LEU A 11 -6.60 8.42 -6.68
C LEU A 11 -6.96 9.81 -6.17
N THR A 12 -7.64 9.86 -5.03
CA THR A 12 -8.17 11.08 -4.47
C THR A 12 -6.96 11.92 -4.09
N ARG A 13 -6.96 13.18 -4.52
CA ARG A 13 -5.99 14.22 -4.14
C ARG A 13 -5.46 13.94 -2.72
N ILE A 14 -4.13 13.81 -2.57
CA ILE A 14 -3.46 13.58 -1.28
C ILE A 14 -4.09 14.52 -0.24
N GLN A 15 -4.92 13.97 0.65
CA GLN A 15 -5.60 14.74 1.68
C GLN A 15 -4.56 15.22 2.70
N GLU A 16 -4.75 16.43 3.21
CA GLU A 16 -3.77 17.17 4.02
C GLU A 16 -3.43 16.48 5.36
N ARG A 17 -4.15 15.43 5.76
CA ARG A 17 -3.87 14.64 6.97
C ARG A 17 -3.63 13.18 6.60
N GLY A 18 -2.37 12.77 6.69
CA GLY A 18 -1.95 11.38 6.66
C GLY A 18 -2.46 10.57 7.86
N PRO A 19 -2.21 9.25 7.85
CA PRO A 19 -2.48 8.40 9.00
C PRO A 19 -1.64 8.80 10.22
N ASN A 20 -2.08 8.40 11.41
CA ASN A 20 -1.23 8.45 12.60
C ASN A 20 -0.01 7.53 12.39
N PRO A 21 1.23 8.03 12.48
CA PRO A 21 2.41 7.21 12.26
C PRO A 21 2.51 5.98 13.18
N LEU A 22 1.91 6.03 14.38
CA LEU A 22 1.91 4.91 15.32
C LEU A 22 1.02 3.74 14.88
N ASP A 23 0.07 3.98 13.97
CA ASP A 23 -0.85 2.94 13.48
C ASP A 23 -0.25 2.15 12.30
N CYS A 24 0.77 2.69 11.63
CA CYS A 24 1.33 2.11 10.41
C CYS A 24 2.32 0.93 10.58
N PRO A 25 3.10 0.78 11.68
CA PRO A 25 4.02 -0.34 11.84
C PRO A 25 3.34 -1.71 11.74
N GLN A 26 2.12 -1.85 12.29
CA GLN A 26 1.35 -3.09 12.20
C GLN A 26 0.94 -3.41 10.75
N VAL A 27 0.52 -2.39 9.99
CA VAL A 27 0.18 -2.54 8.57
C VAL A 27 1.41 -2.99 7.77
N PHE A 28 2.57 -2.37 8.00
CA PHE A 28 3.80 -2.70 7.28
C PHE A 28 4.36 -4.07 7.64
N GLY A 29 4.27 -4.46 8.91
CA GLY A 29 4.61 -5.81 9.36
C GLY A 29 3.77 -6.88 8.64
N ARG A 30 2.46 -6.64 8.49
CA ARG A 30 1.57 -7.54 7.74
C ARG A 30 1.90 -7.58 6.25
N TRP A 31 2.23 -6.45 5.63
CA TRP A 31 2.69 -6.41 4.24
C TRP A 31 4.02 -7.14 4.02
N ASN A 32 4.95 -7.07 4.97
CA ASN A 32 6.23 -7.76 4.90
C ASN A 32 6.06 -9.29 4.85
N GLN A 33 5.01 -9.79 5.50
CA GLN A 33 4.66 -11.20 5.57
C GLN A 33 3.53 -11.60 4.59
N ALA A 34 3.10 -10.68 3.73
CA ALA A 34 1.96 -10.91 2.86
C ALA A 34 2.27 -11.92 1.77
N GLN A 35 1.32 -12.80 1.50
CA GLN A 35 1.33 -13.71 0.37
C GLN A 35 -0.10 -13.91 -0.13
N THR A 36 -0.24 -14.13 -1.44
CA THR A 36 -1.56 -14.25 -2.10
C THR A 36 -1.80 -15.62 -2.72
N ASN A 37 -0.74 -16.39 -2.92
CA ASN A 37 -0.73 -17.76 -3.42
C ASN A 37 0.17 -18.61 -2.52
N GLU A 38 0.40 -19.87 -2.90
CA GLU A 38 1.28 -20.80 -2.18
C GLU A 38 2.77 -20.44 -2.30
N THR A 39 3.11 -19.50 -3.20
CA THR A 39 4.47 -18.98 -3.31
C THR A 39 4.74 -18.03 -2.15
N ALA A 40 5.61 -18.45 -1.24
CA ALA A 40 5.97 -17.66 -0.08
C ALA A 40 6.58 -16.30 -0.50
N GLY A 41 6.10 -15.23 0.16
CA GLY A 41 6.69 -13.90 0.03
C GLY A 41 6.32 -13.11 -1.24
N VAL A 42 5.31 -13.55 -2.01
CA VAL A 42 4.85 -12.80 -3.19
C VAL A 42 3.37 -12.46 -3.18
N ILE A 43 3.07 -11.32 -3.77
CA ILE A 43 1.76 -10.70 -3.84
C ILE A 43 1.36 -10.57 -5.31
N ASN A 44 0.33 -11.31 -5.69
CA ASN A 44 -0.29 -11.28 -7.00
C ASN A 44 -1.43 -10.27 -6.95
N VAL A 45 -1.32 -9.21 -7.76
CA VAL A 45 -2.34 -8.18 -7.88
C VAL A 45 -2.88 -8.21 -9.29
N ALA A 46 -4.17 -8.51 -9.44
CA ALA A 46 -4.84 -8.49 -10.74
C ALA A 46 -4.85 -7.06 -11.33
N GLY A 47 -4.74 -6.95 -12.64
CA GLY A 47 -4.77 -5.70 -13.37
C GLY A 47 -6.06 -4.93 -13.10
N LYS A 48 -5.92 -3.61 -12.97
CA LYS A 48 -6.96 -2.65 -12.56
C LYS A 48 -7.49 -2.86 -11.14
N HIS A 49 -6.83 -3.67 -10.31
CA HIS A 49 -7.20 -3.87 -8.92
C HIS A 49 -6.13 -3.40 -7.94
N CYS A 50 -6.56 -3.22 -6.70
CA CYS A 50 -5.69 -3.01 -5.55
C CYS A 50 -5.97 -4.05 -4.47
N LEU A 51 -4.91 -4.46 -3.79
CA LEU A 51 -4.98 -5.10 -2.48
C LEU A 51 -4.74 -4.04 -1.41
N SER A 52 -5.48 -4.13 -0.30
CA SER A 52 -5.39 -3.18 0.80
C SER A 52 -5.31 -3.88 2.14
N MET A 53 -4.51 -3.32 3.04
CA MET A 53 -4.50 -3.65 4.46
C MET A 53 -4.70 -2.39 5.27
N ARG A 54 -5.42 -2.53 6.38
CA ARG A 54 -5.77 -1.42 7.27
C ARG A 54 -5.51 -1.81 8.72
N ASP A 55 -5.05 -0.83 9.49
CA ASP A 55 -5.02 -0.85 10.94
C ASP A 55 -5.32 0.56 11.46
N SER A 56 -6.37 0.71 12.27
CA SER A 56 -6.82 2.00 12.81
C SER A 56 -6.92 3.10 11.71
N THR A 57 -6.08 4.13 11.78
CA THR A 57 -6.03 5.25 10.82
C THR A 57 -5.10 5.00 9.63
N CYS A 58 -4.32 3.92 9.60
CA CYS A 58 -3.39 3.62 8.51
C CYS A 58 -3.99 2.62 7.52
N GLU A 59 -4.06 2.99 6.23
CA GLU A 59 -4.37 2.08 5.13
C GLU A 59 -3.23 2.11 4.13
N ALA A 60 -2.72 0.92 3.76
CA ALA A 60 -1.72 0.77 2.72
C ALA A 60 -2.26 -0.11 1.59
N LEU A 61 -2.01 0.31 0.36
CA LEU A 61 -2.48 -0.32 -0.87
C LEU A 61 -1.30 -0.71 -1.75
N VAL A 62 -1.43 -1.86 -2.42
CA VAL A 62 -0.62 -2.25 -3.57
C VAL A 62 -1.57 -2.45 -4.74
N CYS A 63 -1.36 -1.69 -5.80
CA CYS A 63 -2.23 -1.60 -6.97
C CYS A 63 -1.49 -1.98 -8.23
N ALA A 64 -2.21 -2.60 -9.16
CA ALA A 64 -1.75 -2.94 -10.50
C ALA A 64 -2.60 -2.13 -11.52
N PRO A 65 -2.20 -0.91 -11.92
CA PRO A 65 -3.10 -0.03 -12.67
C PRO A 65 -3.46 -0.54 -14.08
N LYS A 66 -2.60 -1.36 -14.69
CA LYS A 66 -2.71 -1.78 -16.09
C LYS A 66 -2.94 -3.30 -16.22
N ASN A 67 -1.92 -4.08 -15.90
CA ASN A 67 -1.87 -5.53 -16.09
C ASN A 67 -1.68 -6.24 -14.74
N ASP A 68 -1.87 -7.55 -14.71
CA ASP A 68 -1.52 -8.37 -13.55
C ASP A 68 -0.03 -8.20 -13.21
N VAL A 69 0.29 -8.07 -11.93
CA VAL A 69 1.67 -7.98 -11.45
C VAL A 69 1.92 -8.91 -10.28
N VAL A 70 3.17 -9.33 -10.17
CA VAL A 70 3.71 -10.06 -9.01
C VAL A 70 4.71 -9.14 -8.32
N VAL A 71 4.51 -8.92 -7.02
CA VAL A 71 5.34 -8.02 -6.21
C VAL A 71 5.86 -8.78 -5.00
N GLU A 72 7.15 -8.66 -4.72
CA GLU A 72 7.72 -9.18 -3.47
C GLU A 72 7.14 -8.45 -2.26
N SER A 73 6.75 -9.21 -1.24
CA SER A 73 6.12 -8.68 -0.02
C SER A 73 7.04 -7.72 0.74
N THR A 74 8.32 -8.07 0.81
CA THR A 74 9.39 -7.27 1.43
C THR A 74 9.63 -5.96 0.66
N LEU A 75 9.63 -6.00 -0.67
CA LEU A 75 9.73 -4.81 -1.51
C LEU A 75 8.53 -3.90 -1.28
N ALA A 76 7.32 -4.45 -1.27
CA ALA A 76 6.11 -3.67 -1.02
C ALA A 76 6.19 -2.97 0.35
N ALA A 77 6.53 -3.70 1.41
CA ALA A 77 6.71 -3.14 2.75
C ALA A 77 7.82 -2.07 2.80
N ALA A 78 8.97 -2.32 2.16
CA ALA A 78 10.06 -1.35 2.08
C ALA A 78 9.66 -0.06 1.37
N ARG A 79 8.89 -0.17 0.27
CA ARG A 79 8.33 0.99 -0.44
C ARG A 79 7.20 1.67 0.29
N MET A 80 6.58 1.06 1.31
CA MET A 80 5.66 1.74 2.23
C MET A 80 6.42 2.49 3.32
N MET A 81 7.55 1.94 3.79
CA MET A 81 8.42 2.60 4.76
C MET A 81 9.08 3.87 4.19
N ASN A 82 9.41 3.90 2.90
CA ASN A 82 10.13 5.04 2.28
C ASN A 82 9.30 6.36 2.22
N PRO A 83 7.99 6.33 1.90
CA PRO A 83 7.06 7.45 2.11
C PRO A 83 6.71 7.67 3.59
N CYS A 84 6.67 6.62 4.41
CA CYS A 84 6.37 6.75 5.83
C CYS A 84 7.48 7.44 6.65
N GLN A 85 8.75 7.18 6.34
CA GLN A 85 9.89 7.84 6.97
C GLN A 85 9.93 9.33 6.67
N THR A 86 9.63 9.74 5.45
CA THR A 86 9.85 11.13 4.99
C THR A 86 8.58 11.99 4.98
N THR A 87 7.42 11.39 4.72
CA THR A 87 6.18 12.14 4.46
C THR A 87 5.14 11.95 5.58
N CYS A 88 5.07 10.76 6.16
CA CYS A 88 4.06 10.41 7.16
C CYS A 88 4.52 10.69 8.60
N ALA A 89 5.72 10.23 8.98
CA ALA A 89 6.29 10.46 10.31
C ALA A 89 6.76 11.91 10.52
N VAL A 90 7.31 12.55 9.48
CA VAL A 90 7.88 13.91 9.59
C VAL A 90 6.86 15.00 9.24
N ASN A 91 5.99 14.76 8.25
CA ASN A 91 5.08 15.80 7.72
C ASN A 91 3.58 15.46 7.86
N GLY A 92 3.24 14.30 8.43
CA GLY A 92 1.85 13.90 8.65
C GLY A 92 1.00 13.82 7.36
N LYS A 93 1.57 13.45 6.21
CA LYS A 93 0.86 13.28 4.94
C LYS A 93 0.95 11.85 4.42
N GLY A 94 -0.08 11.41 3.68
CA GLY A 94 -0.03 10.16 2.91
C GLY A 94 1.03 10.23 1.80
N GLY A 95 1.39 9.07 1.24
CA GLY A 95 2.45 8.96 0.24
C GLY A 95 2.13 7.95 -0.85
N ILE A 96 2.55 8.26 -2.08
CA ILE A 96 2.40 7.38 -3.24
C ILE A 96 3.79 7.10 -3.80
N TRP A 97 4.08 5.82 -4.03
CA TRP A 97 5.22 5.38 -4.82
C TRP A 97 4.73 4.66 -6.07
N ARG A 98 5.45 4.81 -7.18
CA ARG A 98 5.21 4.11 -8.44
C ARG A 98 6.54 3.66 -9.01
N ASN A 99 6.56 2.52 -9.68
CA ASN A 99 7.70 2.14 -10.50
C ASN A 99 7.71 2.91 -11.84
N GLU A 100 8.84 2.85 -12.56
CA GLU A 100 9.11 3.69 -13.74
C GLU A 100 8.06 3.53 -14.86
N ASP A 101 7.60 2.31 -15.11
CA ASP A 101 6.58 1.99 -16.12
C ASP A 101 5.13 2.18 -15.60
N SER A 102 4.98 2.53 -14.32
CA SER A 102 3.71 2.66 -13.59
C SER A 102 2.84 1.40 -13.65
N SER A 103 3.46 0.21 -13.73
CA SER A 103 2.75 -1.07 -13.63
C SER A 103 2.37 -1.41 -12.18
N VAL A 104 3.09 -0.86 -11.20
CA VAL A 104 2.84 -1.02 -9.77
C VAL A 104 2.72 0.34 -9.10
N LEU A 105 1.70 0.48 -8.25
CA LEU A 105 1.50 1.65 -7.41
C LEU A 105 1.34 1.21 -5.96
N ILE A 106 2.05 1.88 -5.07
CA ILE A 106 1.92 1.70 -3.62
C ILE A 106 1.44 3.01 -3.03
N GLU A 107 0.40 2.96 -2.20
CA GLU A 107 -0.17 4.14 -1.56
C GLU A 107 -0.32 3.88 -0.07
N VAL A 108 0.11 4.84 0.75
CA VAL A 108 -0.19 4.89 2.20
C VAL A 108 -1.05 6.11 2.45
N ARG A 109 -2.21 5.91 3.06
CA ARG A 109 -3.19 6.96 3.31
C ARG A 109 -3.89 6.80 4.66
N ARG A 110 -4.65 7.83 5.03
CA ARG A 110 -5.54 7.76 6.18
C ARG A 110 -6.74 6.88 5.86
N ALA A 111 -7.11 6.00 6.77
CA ALA A 111 -8.19 5.05 6.60
C ALA A 111 -9.54 5.63 7.06
N GLY A 112 -10.60 5.34 6.31
CA GLY A 112 -11.97 5.79 6.66
C GLY A 112 -12.45 7.04 5.93
N GLU A 113 -11.72 7.49 4.91
CA GLU A 113 -12.10 8.58 3.99
C GLU A 113 -12.37 8.05 2.57
#